data_AF-A0A830EL02-F1
#
_entry.id   AF-A0A830EL02-F1
#
_cell.length_a   1.000
_cell.length_b   1.000
_cell.length_c   1.000
_cell.angle_alpha   90.00
_cell.angle_beta   90.00
_cell.angle_gamma   90.00
#
_symmetry.space_group_name_H-M   'P 1'
#
loop_
_entity.id
_entity.type
_entity.pdbx_description
1 polymer ?
#
loop_
_entity_poly.entity_id
_entity_poly.type
_entity_poly.pdbx_seq_one_letter_code
_entity_poly.pdbx_strand_id
1 'polypeptide(L)'
;MSAEENKPTEQEQRQQQETESTNEQPAQQQTQTVQQEIAKTAETKPEVKEVKLPRPRASLSGRLRQLLRLRLLMERREPRWMRMDEWKYLKVAHGEHWRRPRGNDNKIRLEIKGYPKRVKVGYGKPRLVRNLHPSGFRLVIVHRPEDIDRVDPTRDAVVIGRTVGLRKRIEIVKRAIDKGVRVINVTKDVIEELKRTQ
;
A
#
# COMPACT_ATOMS: atom_id res chain seq x y z
N MET A 1 -19.13 -0.46 -101.57
CA MET A 1 -18.87 0.12 -100.24
C MET A 1 -19.16 -0.94 -99.21
N SER A 2 -18.18 -1.19 -98.32
CA SER A 2 -18.33 -1.73 -96.96
C SER A 2 -18.94 -3.14 -96.83
N ALA A 3 -18.46 -4.05 -95.99
CA ALA A 3 -17.49 -4.00 -94.90
C ALA A 3 -16.93 -5.42 -94.72
N GLU A 4 -15.63 -5.49 -94.43
CA GLU A 4 -14.97 -6.67 -93.88
C GLU A 4 -15.26 -6.73 -92.38
N GLU A 5 -15.72 -7.88 -91.89
CA GLU A 5 -15.59 -8.22 -90.46
C GLU A 5 -15.03 -9.64 -90.35
N ASN A 6 -13.70 -9.69 -90.26
CA ASN A 6 -12.93 -10.87 -89.92
C ASN A 6 -12.91 -11.04 -88.38
N LYS A 7 -13.49 -12.14 -87.88
CA LYS A 7 -12.95 -12.89 -86.72
C LYS A 7 -11.50 -13.29 -87.06
N PRO A 8 -10.53 -13.34 -86.13
CA PRO A 8 -10.51 -14.28 -84.99
C PRO A 8 -9.75 -13.69 -83.75
N THR A 9 -9.58 -14.29 -82.57
CA THR A 9 -8.85 -15.54 -82.25
C THR A 9 -8.75 -15.62 -80.70
N GLU A 10 -8.62 -16.83 -80.15
CA GLU A 10 -8.54 -17.22 -78.72
C GLU A 10 -7.47 -16.52 -77.84
N GLN A 11 -6.80 -15.46 -78.30
CA GLN A 11 -5.73 -14.77 -77.57
C GLN A 11 -6.24 -13.65 -76.64
N GLU A 12 -7.43 -13.09 -76.89
CA GLU A 12 -8.00 -12.04 -76.03
C GLU A 12 -8.64 -12.58 -74.74
N GLN A 13 -8.97 -13.88 -74.68
CA GLN A 13 -9.51 -14.50 -73.46
C GLN A 13 -8.43 -14.90 -72.45
N ARG A 14 -7.17 -15.05 -72.87
CA ARG A 14 -6.05 -15.32 -71.94
C ARG A 14 -5.56 -14.05 -71.23
N GLN A 15 -5.62 -12.89 -71.89
CA GLN A 15 -5.17 -11.63 -71.29
C GLN A 15 -6.12 -11.07 -70.22
N GLN A 16 -7.39 -11.47 -70.19
CA GLN A 16 -8.32 -11.05 -69.14
C GLN A 16 -8.24 -11.91 -67.87
N GLN A 17 -7.64 -13.10 -67.92
CA GLN A 17 -7.36 -13.90 -66.71
C GLN A 17 -6.01 -13.56 -66.06
N GLU A 18 -5.08 -12.92 -66.79
CA GLU A 18 -3.77 -12.53 -66.25
C GLU A 18 -3.79 -11.18 -65.51
N THR A 19 -4.77 -10.31 -65.75
CA THR A 19 -4.85 -8.99 -65.07
C THR A 19 -5.58 -9.00 -63.72
N GLU A 20 -6.26 -10.07 -63.34
CA GLU A 20 -6.91 -10.17 -62.01
C GLU A 20 -6.06 -10.88 -60.95
N SER A 21 -4.95 -11.55 -61.33
CA SER A 21 -4.15 -12.35 -60.38
C SER A 21 -2.85 -11.68 -59.92
N THR A 22 -2.55 -10.44 -60.34
CA THR A 22 -1.31 -9.74 -59.97
C THR A 22 -1.59 -8.41 -59.25
N ASN A 23 -2.40 -8.40 -58.19
CA ASN A 23 -2.31 -7.31 -57.20
C ASN A 23 -2.73 -7.66 -55.76
N GLU A 24 -2.88 -8.94 -55.41
CA GLU A 24 -3.24 -9.31 -54.02
C GLU A 24 -2.03 -9.68 -53.14
N GLN A 25 -0.82 -9.79 -53.71
CA GLN A 25 0.33 -10.32 -52.97
C GLN A 25 1.18 -9.35 -52.12
N PRO A 26 1.05 -8.00 -52.13
CA PRO A 26 1.77 -7.17 -51.16
C PRO A 26 0.97 -6.89 -49.87
N ALA A 27 -0.36 -7.01 -49.89
CA ALA A 27 -1.20 -6.69 -48.72
C ALA A 27 -1.18 -7.77 -47.64
N GLN A 28 -1.01 -9.05 -48.04
CA GLN A 28 -0.92 -10.18 -47.11
C GLN A 28 0.45 -10.26 -46.41
N GLN A 29 1.52 -9.81 -47.07
CA GLN A 29 2.86 -9.76 -46.46
C GLN A 29 3.01 -8.59 -45.48
N GLN A 30 2.35 -7.45 -45.74
CA GLN A 30 2.29 -6.31 -44.82
C GLN A 30 1.42 -6.59 -43.58
N THR A 31 0.31 -7.31 -43.73
CA THR A 31 -0.49 -7.75 -42.58
C THR A 31 0.22 -8.82 -41.75
N GLN A 32 1.00 -9.71 -42.37
CA GLN A 32 1.80 -10.69 -41.64
C GLN A 32 2.99 -10.05 -40.89
N THR A 33 3.65 -9.04 -41.45
CA THR A 33 4.73 -8.30 -40.75
C THR A 33 4.19 -7.45 -39.61
N VAL A 34 3.05 -6.76 -39.79
CA VAL A 34 2.38 -6.02 -38.72
C VAL A 34 1.89 -6.96 -37.61
N GLN A 35 1.38 -8.16 -37.94
CA GLN A 35 1.01 -9.17 -36.95
C GLN A 35 2.22 -9.75 -36.20
N GLN A 36 3.36 -9.92 -36.87
CA GLN A 36 4.61 -10.37 -36.24
C GLN A 36 5.26 -9.29 -35.36
N GLU A 37 5.10 -8.00 -35.69
CA GLU A 37 5.53 -6.88 -34.85
C GLU A 37 4.61 -6.69 -33.62
N ILE A 38 3.30 -6.87 -33.79
CA ILE A 38 2.32 -6.85 -32.68
C ILE A 38 2.56 -8.06 -31.75
N ALA A 39 2.89 -9.25 -32.28
CA ALA A 39 3.22 -10.43 -31.50
C ALA A 39 4.55 -10.29 -30.75
N LYS A 40 5.58 -9.67 -31.35
CA LYS A 40 6.85 -9.34 -30.67
C LYS A 40 6.67 -8.27 -29.58
N THR A 41 5.73 -7.34 -29.77
CA THR A 41 5.40 -6.32 -28.75
C THR A 41 4.57 -6.93 -27.59
N ALA A 42 3.84 -8.02 -27.84
CA ALA A 42 3.01 -8.70 -26.85
C ALA A 42 3.77 -9.65 -25.91
N GLU A 43 4.98 -10.10 -26.26
CA GLU A 43 5.74 -11.09 -25.47
C GLU A 43 6.83 -10.51 -24.55
N THR A 44 7.04 -9.19 -24.49
CA THR A 44 7.66 -8.59 -23.31
C THR A 44 6.61 -8.40 -22.23
N LYS A 45 6.27 -9.50 -21.55
CA LYS A 45 5.66 -9.46 -20.22
C LYS A 45 6.48 -8.45 -19.40
N PRO A 46 5.93 -7.31 -18.95
CA PRO A 46 6.72 -6.40 -18.13
C PRO A 46 7.14 -7.17 -16.89
N GLU A 47 8.45 -7.46 -16.77
CA GLU A 47 9.00 -8.03 -15.56
C GLU A 47 8.68 -7.07 -14.42
N VAL A 48 7.65 -7.39 -13.65
CA VAL A 48 7.28 -6.64 -12.46
C VAL A 48 8.41 -6.88 -11.45
N LYS A 49 9.42 -6.02 -11.44
CA LYS A 49 10.44 -6.02 -10.40
C LYS A 49 9.73 -5.81 -9.07
N GLU A 50 9.68 -6.86 -8.25
CA GLU A 50 9.04 -6.79 -6.95
C GLU A 50 9.87 -5.91 -6.01
N VAL A 51 9.39 -4.69 -5.75
CA VAL A 51 9.96 -3.83 -4.70
C VAL A 51 9.74 -4.50 -3.34
N LYS A 52 10.75 -5.20 -2.82
CA LYS A 52 10.72 -5.84 -1.51
C LYS A 52 11.08 -4.83 -0.42
N LEU A 53 10.07 -4.26 0.23
CA LEU A 53 10.29 -3.35 1.38
C LEU A 53 11.01 -4.07 2.53
N PRO A 54 12.01 -3.44 3.18
CA PRO A 54 12.69 -4.04 4.32
C PRO A 54 11.71 -4.23 5.49
N ARG A 55 11.64 -5.47 6.00
CA ARG A 55 10.87 -5.82 7.22
C ARG A 55 11.82 -6.30 8.32
N PRO A 56 12.76 -5.46 8.80
CA PRO A 56 13.64 -5.85 9.88
C PRO A 56 12.83 -6.13 11.16
N ARG A 57 13.39 -6.99 12.00
CA ARG A 57 12.92 -7.22 13.37
C ARG A 57 13.78 -6.37 14.31
N ALA A 58 13.16 -5.82 15.35
CA ALA A 58 13.88 -5.01 16.33
C ALA A 58 14.88 -5.85 17.13
N SER A 59 16.08 -5.31 17.38
CA SER A 59 17.04 -5.91 18.30
C SER A 59 16.64 -5.57 19.73
N LEU A 60 16.12 -6.54 20.47
CA LEU A 60 15.60 -6.34 21.83
C LEU A 60 16.34 -7.23 22.83
N SER A 61 16.64 -6.69 24.01
CA SER A 61 17.12 -7.49 25.14
C SER A 61 16.04 -8.45 25.64
N GLY A 62 16.46 -9.57 26.26
CA GLY A 62 15.53 -10.57 26.81
C GLY A 62 14.53 -9.98 27.81
N ARG A 63 15.02 -9.12 28.71
CA ARG A 63 14.19 -8.36 29.66
C ARG A 63 13.15 -7.49 28.96
N LEU A 64 13.53 -6.78 27.90
CA LEU A 64 12.62 -5.89 27.18
C LEU A 64 11.53 -6.68 26.45
N ARG A 65 11.88 -7.83 25.86
CA ARG A 65 10.93 -8.76 25.24
C ARG A 65 9.92 -9.30 26.25
N GLN A 66 10.37 -9.67 27.45
CA GLN A 66 9.47 -10.10 28.54
C GLN A 66 8.51 -8.99 28.95
N LEU A 67 9.00 -7.75 29.12
CA LEU A 67 8.16 -6.60 29.46
C LEU A 67 7.13 -6.27 28.36
N LEU A 68 7.49 -6.42 27.08
CA LEU A 68 6.54 -6.26 25.97
C LEU A 68 5.43 -7.30 26.02
N ARG A 69 5.77 -8.55 26.34
CA ARG A 69 4.78 -9.61 26.54
C ARG A 69 3.86 -9.31 27.73
N LEU A 70 4.41 -8.87 28.86
CA LEU A 70 3.62 -8.45 30.02
C LEU A 70 2.69 -7.29 29.67
N ARG A 71 3.19 -6.28 28.94
CA ARG A 71 2.36 -5.17 28.45
C ARG A 71 1.18 -5.67 27.63
N LEU A 72 1.38 -6.60 26.71
CA LEU A 72 0.30 -7.17 25.89
C LEU A 72 -0.73 -7.92 26.76
N LEU A 73 -0.28 -8.65 27.78
CA LEU A 73 -1.18 -9.33 28.72
C LEU A 73 -1.98 -8.34 29.57
N MET A 74 -1.37 -7.23 29.99
CA MET A 74 -2.05 -6.14 30.70
C MET A 74 -3.07 -5.45 29.79
N GLU A 75 -2.72 -5.15 28.54
CA GLU A 75 -3.61 -4.55 27.53
C GLU A 75 -4.86 -5.39 27.30
N ARG A 76 -4.73 -6.71 27.25
CA ARG A 76 -5.88 -7.62 27.10
C ARG A 76 -6.82 -7.62 28.29
N ARG A 77 -6.34 -7.24 29.48
CA ARG A 77 -7.12 -7.17 30.72
C ARG A 77 -7.67 -5.77 30.99
N GLU A 78 -7.20 -4.75 30.25
CA GLU A 78 -7.66 -3.37 30.40
C GLU A 78 -9.12 -3.25 29.92
N PRO A 79 -10.00 -2.63 30.72
CA PRO A 79 -11.35 -2.34 30.27
C PRO A 79 -11.32 -1.23 29.21
N ARG A 80 -12.33 -1.19 28.34
CA ARG A 80 -12.59 -0.01 27.51
C ARG A 80 -12.93 1.16 28.43
N TRP A 81 -12.12 2.23 28.39
CA TRP A 81 -12.31 3.44 29.18
C TRP A 81 -13.48 4.27 28.65
N MET A 82 -14.70 3.82 28.99
CA MET A 82 -15.94 4.41 28.50
C MET A 82 -16.45 5.51 29.44
N ARG A 83 -17.09 6.53 28.89
CA ARG A 83 -17.82 7.53 29.68
C ARG A 83 -19.16 6.94 30.16
N MET A 84 -19.68 7.43 31.29
CA MET A 84 -21.03 7.09 31.75
C MET A 84 -22.05 7.43 30.66
N ASP A 85 -22.95 6.50 30.39
CA ASP A 85 -24.05 6.60 29.41
C ASP A 85 -23.63 6.87 27.95
N GLU A 86 -22.35 6.64 27.61
CA GLU A 86 -21.86 6.68 26.23
C GLU A 86 -22.63 5.71 25.32
N TRP A 87 -22.94 4.52 25.84
CA TRP A 87 -23.70 3.48 25.15
C TRP A 87 -25.19 3.82 24.96
N LYS A 88 -25.73 4.75 25.76
CA LYS A 88 -27.15 5.11 25.76
C LYS A 88 -27.43 6.33 24.89
N TYR A 89 -26.54 7.32 24.90
CA TYR A 89 -26.76 8.60 24.24
C TYR A 89 -25.71 8.89 23.18
N LEU A 90 -26.15 9.04 21.93
CA LEU A 90 -25.29 9.32 20.79
C LEU A 90 -24.53 10.65 20.92
N LYS A 91 -25.14 11.67 21.53
CA LYS A 91 -24.46 12.96 21.86
C LYS A 91 -23.28 12.78 22.82
N VAL A 92 -23.36 11.80 23.73
CA VAL A 92 -22.26 11.49 24.66
C VAL A 92 -21.21 10.63 23.95
N ALA A 93 -21.63 9.72 23.07
CA ALA A 93 -20.75 8.88 22.26
C ALA A 93 -19.89 9.68 21.26
N HIS A 94 -20.46 10.69 20.60
CA HIS A 94 -19.76 11.54 19.65
C HIS A 94 -18.89 12.63 20.30
N GLY A 95 -18.98 12.79 21.62
CA GLY A 95 -18.18 13.76 22.37
C GLY A 95 -16.77 13.27 22.70
N GLU A 96 -16.02 14.10 23.43
CA GLU A 96 -14.68 13.73 23.90
C GLU A 96 -14.69 12.48 24.79
N HIS A 97 -13.83 11.54 24.42
CA HIS A 97 -13.53 10.30 25.15
C HIS A 97 -13.15 10.54 26.62
N TRP A 98 -13.26 9.48 27.44
CA TRP A 98 -13.07 9.43 28.90
C TRP A 98 -13.09 10.76 29.66
N ARG A 99 -14.11 10.94 30.51
CA ARG A 99 -14.20 12.07 31.45
C ARG A 99 -14.24 11.56 32.87
N ARG A 100 -13.51 12.23 33.77
CA ARG A 100 -13.54 11.89 35.21
C ARG A 100 -14.99 11.97 35.71
N PRO A 101 -15.57 10.88 36.24
CA PRO A 101 -16.93 10.91 36.75
C PRO A 101 -17.01 11.76 38.02
N ARG A 102 -17.89 12.77 38.05
CA ARG A 102 -18.00 13.74 39.14
C ARG A 102 -19.23 13.55 40.04
N GLY A 103 -20.39 13.24 39.47
CA GLY A 103 -21.67 13.18 40.19
C GLY A 103 -21.68 12.18 41.34
N ASN A 104 -22.42 12.49 42.41
CA ASN A 104 -22.46 11.67 43.62
C ASN A 104 -23.03 10.28 43.35
N ASP A 105 -24.12 10.18 42.58
CA ASP A 105 -24.76 8.92 42.23
C ASP A 105 -24.12 8.21 41.02
N ASN A 106 -23.01 8.74 40.53
CA ASN A 106 -22.32 8.16 39.38
C ASN A 106 -21.73 6.80 39.76
N LYS A 107 -22.28 5.75 39.14
CA LYS A 107 -21.92 4.36 39.46
C LYS A 107 -20.47 4.00 39.10
N ILE A 108 -19.87 4.67 38.09
CA ILE A 108 -18.44 4.54 37.76
C ILE A 108 -17.59 5.22 38.84
N ARG A 109 -18.04 6.36 39.41
CA ARG A 109 -17.37 7.04 40.54
C ARG A 109 -17.39 6.16 41.80
N LEU A 110 -18.52 5.52 42.06
CA LEU A 110 -18.74 4.61 43.18
C LEU A 110 -18.13 3.21 42.95
N GLU A 111 -17.65 2.92 41.74
CA GLU A 111 -17.03 1.63 41.35
C GLU A 111 -17.94 0.41 41.55
N ILE A 112 -19.24 0.56 41.27
CA ILE A 112 -20.23 -0.52 41.38
C ILE A 112 -19.99 -1.58 40.30
N LYS A 113 -20.03 -2.86 40.67
CA LYS A 113 -19.91 -4.01 39.76
C LYS A 113 -20.98 -3.95 38.65
N GLY A 114 -20.57 -4.21 37.42
CA GLY A 114 -21.43 -4.13 36.23
C GLY A 114 -21.27 -2.84 35.43
N TYR A 115 -20.73 -1.77 36.05
CA TYR A 115 -20.33 -0.56 35.34
C TYR A 115 -18.83 -0.60 34.98
N PRO A 116 -18.39 0.14 33.94
CA PRO A 116 -16.98 0.22 33.56
C PRO A 116 -16.11 0.67 34.74
N LYS A 117 -14.88 0.14 34.81
CA LYS A 117 -13.94 0.52 35.88
C LYS A 117 -13.47 1.97 35.69
N ARG A 118 -13.17 2.63 36.81
CA ARG A 118 -12.55 3.96 36.83
C ARG A 118 -11.05 3.89 36.53
N VAL A 119 -10.54 4.86 35.76
CA VAL A 119 -9.09 4.99 35.50
C VAL A 119 -8.33 5.23 36.81
N LYS A 120 -7.25 4.48 37.04
CA LYS A 120 -6.35 4.55 38.20
C LYS A 120 -4.88 4.45 37.75
N VAL A 121 -3.95 4.90 38.59
CA VAL A 121 -2.50 4.81 38.32
C VAL A 121 -2.03 3.35 38.17
N GLY A 122 -2.67 2.41 38.87
CA GLY A 122 -2.34 0.97 38.81
C GLY A 122 -2.52 0.30 37.45
N TYR A 123 -3.23 0.93 36.50
CA TYR A 123 -3.30 0.44 35.12
C TYR A 123 -2.07 0.84 34.28
N GLY A 124 -1.10 1.55 34.86
CA GLY A 124 0.11 1.95 34.16
C GLY A 124 0.97 0.76 33.72
N LYS A 125 1.29 0.71 32.43
CA LYS A 125 2.21 -0.27 31.83
C LYS A 125 3.66 -0.02 32.25
N PRO A 126 4.55 -1.04 32.19
CA PRO A 126 5.95 -0.86 32.54
C PRO A 126 6.60 0.27 31.72
N ARG A 127 7.33 1.15 32.40
CA ARG A 127 7.85 2.41 31.81
C ARG A 127 8.72 2.18 30.57
N LEU A 128 9.59 1.17 30.60
CA LEU A 128 10.56 0.89 29.52
C LEU A 128 9.91 0.53 28.18
N VAL A 129 8.74 -0.11 28.22
CA VAL A 129 8.03 -0.57 27.01
C VAL A 129 6.83 0.30 26.67
N ARG A 130 6.58 1.33 27.47
CA ARG A 130 5.53 2.31 27.23
C ARG A 130 5.87 3.05 25.92
N ASN A 131 4.89 3.17 25.02
CA ASN A 131 5.03 3.81 23.71
C ASN A 131 5.84 3.05 22.65
N LEU A 132 6.32 1.83 22.93
CA LEU A 132 6.88 0.97 21.88
C LEU A 132 5.77 0.40 20.99
N HIS A 133 6.07 0.19 19.71
CA HIS A 133 5.21 -0.56 18.80
C HIS A 133 5.13 -2.04 19.23
N PRO A 134 4.04 -2.78 18.94
CA PRO A 134 3.98 -4.22 19.21
C PRO A 134 5.14 -5.04 18.62
N SER A 135 5.69 -4.59 17.49
CA SER A 135 6.91 -5.17 16.89
C SER A 135 8.19 -4.94 17.70
N GLY A 136 8.15 -4.08 18.73
CA GLY A 136 9.28 -3.74 19.59
C GLY A 136 10.05 -2.47 19.21
N PHE A 137 9.76 -1.88 18.05
CA PHE A 137 10.40 -0.63 17.63
C PHE A 137 9.85 0.58 18.38
N ARG A 138 10.69 1.60 18.56
CA ARG A 138 10.24 2.94 18.93
C ARG A 138 9.83 3.69 17.66
N LEU A 139 8.69 4.37 17.72
CA LEU A 139 8.15 5.09 16.57
C LEU A 139 8.78 6.47 16.44
N VAL A 140 9.34 6.77 15.28
CA VAL A 140 9.85 8.11 14.93
C VAL A 140 8.98 8.66 13.82
N ILE A 141 8.39 9.84 14.04
CA ILE A 141 7.60 10.53 13.03
C ILE A 141 8.54 11.32 12.13
N VAL A 142 8.42 11.12 10.82
CA VAL A 142 9.26 11.75 9.80
C VAL A 142 8.41 12.57 8.84
N HIS A 143 8.92 13.74 8.47
CA HIS A 143 8.27 14.65 7.52
C HIS A 143 9.10 14.91 6.26
N ARG A 144 10.43 14.76 6.35
CA ARG A 144 11.38 15.02 5.27
C ARG A 144 12.29 13.81 5.04
N PRO A 145 12.82 13.64 3.81
CA PRO A 145 13.76 12.54 3.51
C PRO A 145 15.06 12.61 4.32
N GLU A 146 15.50 13.80 4.72
CA GLU A 146 16.69 14.03 5.57
C GLU A 146 16.50 13.53 7.02
N ASP A 147 15.27 13.47 7.52
CA ASP A 147 15.05 13.04 8.92
C ASP A 147 15.40 11.55 9.11
N ILE A 148 15.44 10.77 8.03
CA ILE A 148 15.77 9.33 8.02
C ILE A 148 17.22 9.09 8.42
N ASP A 149 18.11 10.02 8.09
CA ASP A 149 19.55 9.89 8.35
C ASP A 149 19.84 9.88 9.86
N ARG A 150 18.94 10.41 10.68
CA ARG A 150 19.05 10.43 12.15
C ARG A 150 18.48 9.19 12.85
N VAL A 151 17.80 8.30 12.13
CA VAL A 151 17.08 7.14 12.70
C VAL A 151 17.97 5.91 12.79
N ASP A 152 17.93 5.16 13.90
CA ASP A 152 18.64 3.88 14.05
C ASP A 152 17.79 2.70 13.53
N PRO A 153 18.21 1.97 12.47
CA PRO A 153 17.43 0.85 11.90
C PRO A 153 17.14 -0.30 12.87
N THR A 154 17.95 -0.46 13.92
CA THR A 154 17.87 -1.61 14.82
C THR A 154 16.82 -1.43 15.92
N ARG A 155 16.57 -0.19 16.33
CA ARG A 155 15.71 0.20 17.47
C ARG A 155 14.48 0.98 17.06
N ASP A 156 14.56 1.72 15.97
CA ASP A 156 13.54 2.66 15.55
C ASP A 156 12.84 2.22 14.26
N ALA A 157 11.56 2.54 14.17
CA ALA A 157 10.77 2.41 12.95
C ALA A 157 10.14 3.75 12.62
N VAL A 158 10.02 4.02 11.32
CA VAL A 158 9.56 5.31 10.82
C VAL A 158 8.06 5.28 10.55
N VAL A 159 7.39 6.33 11.00
CA VAL A 159 6.01 6.66 10.63
C VAL A 159 6.05 7.96 9.84
N ILE A 160 5.59 7.93 8.60
CA ILE A 160 5.50 9.14 7.79
C ILE A 160 4.32 9.98 8.29
N GLY A 161 4.54 11.28 8.52
CA GLY A 161 3.49 12.20 8.89
C GLY A 161 2.32 12.22 7.90
N ARG A 162 1.11 12.49 8.39
CA ARG A 162 -0.11 12.53 7.56
C ARG A 162 -0.03 13.59 6.46
N THR A 163 0.57 14.74 6.76
CA THR A 163 0.65 15.91 5.86
C THR A 163 1.60 15.71 4.67
N VAL A 164 2.43 14.67 4.67
CA VAL A 164 3.43 14.45 3.61
C VAL A 164 2.74 13.88 2.37
N GLY A 165 2.84 14.62 1.26
CA GLY A 165 2.29 14.22 -0.04
C GLY A 165 3.07 13.08 -0.72
N LEU A 166 2.51 12.55 -1.81
CA LEU A 166 2.98 11.35 -2.49
C LEU A 166 4.45 11.46 -2.96
N ARG A 167 4.82 12.58 -3.59
CA ARG A 167 6.18 12.80 -4.11
C ARG A 167 7.25 12.65 -3.02
N LYS A 168 7.08 13.34 -1.88
CA LYS A 168 8.00 13.25 -0.74
C LYS A 168 7.94 11.88 -0.07
N ARG A 169 6.77 11.23 -0.03
CA ARG A 169 6.64 9.86 0.48
C ARG A 169 7.52 8.87 -0.29
N ILE A 170 7.56 8.98 -1.62
CA ILE A 170 8.41 8.13 -2.46
C ILE A 170 9.88 8.35 -2.11
N GLU A 171 10.34 9.59 -2.03
CA GLU A 171 11.73 9.93 -1.66
C GLU A 171 12.10 9.39 -0.27
N ILE A 172 11.21 9.54 0.71
CA ILE A 172 11.38 9.00 2.06
C ILE A 172 11.51 7.47 2.02
N VAL A 173 10.63 6.79 1.28
CA VAL A 173 10.68 5.32 1.22
C VAL A 173 11.93 4.83 0.50
N LYS A 174 12.38 5.48 -0.58
CA LYS A 174 13.66 5.14 -1.25
C LYS A 174 14.83 5.19 -0.26
N ARG A 175 15.01 6.33 0.42
CA ARG A 175 16.07 6.48 1.43
C ARG A 175 15.94 5.50 2.59
N ALA A 176 14.72 5.17 3.01
CA ALA A 176 14.50 4.19 4.07
C ALA A 176 14.88 2.76 3.62
N ILE A 177 14.67 2.40 2.36
CA ILE A 177 15.12 1.12 1.78
C ILE A 177 16.65 1.08 1.79
N ASP A 178 17.30 2.14 1.32
CA ASP A 178 18.77 2.22 1.25
C ASP A 178 19.41 2.08 2.64
N LYS A 179 18.79 2.71 3.65
CA LYS A 179 19.25 2.63 5.05
C LYS A 179 18.78 1.35 5.79
N GLY A 180 17.89 0.56 5.20
CA GLY A 180 17.31 -0.64 5.82
C GLY A 180 16.34 -0.36 6.98
N VAL A 181 15.75 0.84 7.05
CA VAL A 181 14.82 1.24 8.11
C VAL A 181 13.40 0.78 7.76
N ARG A 182 12.67 0.26 8.76
CA ARG A 182 11.27 -0.14 8.57
C ARG A 182 10.34 1.07 8.55
N VAL A 183 9.61 1.24 7.46
CA VAL A 183 8.48 2.18 7.38
C VAL A 183 7.17 1.45 7.71
N ILE A 184 6.37 1.99 8.62
CA ILE A 184 5.14 1.32 9.10
C ILE A 184 3.93 1.60 8.22
N ASN A 185 3.74 2.85 7.80
CA ASN A 185 2.54 3.31 7.11
C ASN A 185 2.80 3.60 5.62
N VAL A 186 3.24 2.57 4.89
CA VAL A 186 3.47 2.66 3.45
C VAL A 186 2.13 2.55 2.70
N THR A 187 1.87 3.48 1.79
CA THR A 187 0.68 3.50 0.92
C THR A 187 0.91 2.63 -0.32
N LYS A 188 -0.15 2.03 -0.87
CA LYS A 188 -0.09 1.25 -2.12
C LYS A 188 0.45 2.05 -3.30
N ASP A 189 -0.03 3.29 -3.47
CA ASP A 189 0.40 4.20 -4.55
C ASP A 189 1.92 4.41 -4.56
N VAL A 190 2.54 4.51 -3.38
CA VAL A 190 4.00 4.65 -3.26
C VAL A 190 4.71 3.38 -3.75
N ILE A 191 4.17 2.21 -3.45
CA ILE A 191 4.73 0.92 -3.87
C ILE A 191 4.62 0.79 -5.40
N GLU A 192 3.49 1.19 -5.98
CA GLU A 192 3.26 1.16 -7.43
C GLU A 192 4.22 2.10 -8.16
N GLU A 193 4.39 3.34 -7.68
CA GLU A 193 5.33 4.30 -8.27
C GLU A 193 6.78 3.83 -8.16
N LEU A 194 7.15 3.17 -7.05
CA LEU A 194 8.48 2.57 -6.92
C LEU A 194 8.71 1.44 -7.93
N LYS A 195 7.69 0.62 -8.19
CA LYS A 195 7.75 -0.43 -9.22
C LYS A 195 7.86 0.14 -10.62
N ARG A 196 7.17 1.24 -10.92
CA ARG A 196 7.24 1.92 -12.23
C ARG A 196 8.61 2.53 -12.52
N THR A 197 9.32 2.95 -11.49
CA THR A 197 10.60 3.66 -11.63
C THR A 197 11.80 2.69 -11.75
N GLN A 198 11.63 1.39 -11.48
CA GLN A 198 12.70 0.37 -11.46
C GLN A 198 12.66 -0.54 -12.67
#